data_AF-A0A6S6XF61-F1
#
_entry.id   AF-A0A6S6XF61-F1
#
_cell.length_a   1.000
_cell.length_b   1.000
_cell.length_c   1.000
_cell.angle_alpha   90.00
_cell.angle_beta   90.00
_cell.angle_gamma   90.00
#
_symmetry.space_group_name_H-M   'P 1'
#
loop_
_entity.id
_entity.type
_entity.pdbx_description
1 polymer ?
#
loop_
_entity_poly.entity_id
_entity_poly.type
_entity_poly.pdbx_seq_one_letter_code
_entity_poly.pdbx_strand_id
1 'polypeptide(L)'
;MNIIVQANTPEQNRFVTISDFKDCMRWHGEVEFIWNDITYTITHPEGKINISEADEPETEKWCDTADEVLEYMVGKDRLRDVIT
;
A
#
# COMPACT_ATOMS: atom_id res chain seq x y z
N MET A 1 -17.22 31.84 -6.66
CA MET A 1 -15.78 31.73 -6.38
C MET A 1 -15.43 30.27 -6.61
N ASN A 2 -14.71 29.93 -7.68
CA ASN A 2 -14.32 28.55 -7.95
C ASN A 2 -13.02 28.27 -7.22
N ILE A 3 -13.03 27.30 -6.31
CA ILE A 3 -11.85 26.83 -5.60
C ILE A 3 -11.22 25.76 -6.49
N ILE A 4 -9.96 25.96 -6.90
CA ILE A 4 -9.16 24.92 -7.55
C ILE A 4 -8.42 24.18 -6.44
N VAL A 5 -8.71 22.90 -6.27
CA VAL A 5 -7.96 22.02 -5.37
C VAL A 5 -6.70 21.56 -6.12
N GLN A 6 -5.53 21.91 -5.58
CA GLN A 6 -4.26 21.45 -6.14
C GLN A 6 -4.07 19.96 -5.86
N ALA A 7 -3.41 19.26 -6.79
CA ALA A 7 -2.99 17.89 -6.55
C ALA A 7 -1.97 17.83 -5.40
N ASN A 8 -1.98 16.74 -4.66
CA ASN A 8 -0.98 16.47 -3.63
C ASN A 8 0.40 16.27 -4.26
N THR A 9 1.43 16.69 -3.52
CA THR A 9 2.82 16.27 -3.77
C THR A 9 3.03 14.80 -3.37
N PRO A 10 4.08 14.13 -3.88
CA PRO A 10 4.41 12.76 -3.47
C PRO A 10 4.59 12.62 -1.95
N GLU A 11 5.23 13.59 -1.28
CA GLU A 11 5.40 13.61 0.17
C GLU A 11 4.07 13.68 0.93
N GLN A 12 3.08 14.43 0.41
CA GLN A 12 1.74 14.51 0.99
C GLN A 12 0.92 13.23 0.82
N ASN A 13 1.30 12.36 -0.11
CA ASN A 13 0.63 11.08 -0.33
C ASN A 13 1.20 9.94 0.53
N ARG A 14 2.31 10.17 1.25
CA ARG A 14 2.93 9.13 2.09
C ARG A 14 2.12 8.90 3.36
N PHE A 15 2.07 7.66 3.83
CA PHE A 15 1.69 7.38 5.20
C PHE A 15 2.77 7.90 6.13
N VAL A 16 2.39 8.54 7.23
CA VAL A 16 3.35 9.05 8.23
C VAL A 16 3.57 8.03 9.33
N THR A 17 2.54 7.23 9.63
CA THR A 17 2.57 6.21 10.67
C THR A 17 1.96 4.91 10.19
N ILE A 18 2.33 3.81 10.86
CA ILE A 18 1.73 2.49 10.61
C ILE A 18 0.23 2.51 10.91
N SER A 19 -0.22 3.36 11.85
CA SER A 19 -1.64 3.55 12.11
C SER A 19 -2.38 4.17 10.92
N ASP A 20 -1.78 5.16 10.23
CA ASP A 20 -2.38 5.74 9.02
C ASP A 20 -2.55 4.69 7.93
N PHE A 21 -1.52 3.85 7.73
CA PHE A 21 -1.59 2.72 6.81
C PHE A 21 -2.69 1.73 7.19
N LYS A 22 -2.76 1.32 8.47
CA LYS A 22 -3.78 0.39 8.95
C LYS A 22 -5.20 0.95 8.82
N ASP A 23 -5.39 2.23 9.09
CA ASP A 23 -6.68 2.90 8.89
C ASP A 23 -7.04 2.95 7.41
N CYS A 24 -6.07 3.20 6.52
CA CYS A 24 -6.29 3.12 5.08
C CYS A 24 -6.76 1.72 4.64
N MET A 25 -6.08 0.66 5.07
CA MET A 25 -6.48 -0.73 4.79
C MET A 25 -7.87 -1.05 5.34
N ARG A 26 -8.17 -0.58 6.55
CA ARG A 26 -9.50 -0.73 7.15
C ARG A 26 -10.61 -0.10 6.31
N TRP A 27 -10.32 1.01 5.62
CA TRP A 27 -11.26 1.68 4.71
C TRP A 27 -11.12 1.24 3.24
N HIS A 28 -10.41 0.14 2.99
CA HIS A 28 -10.21 -0.47 1.69
C HIS A 28 -9.51 0.46 0.68
N GLY A 29 -8.65 1.35 1.16
CA GLY A 29 -7.87 2.23 0.28
C GLY A 29 -6.86 1.44 -0.54
N GLU A 30 -6.81 1.70 -1.84
CA GLU A 30 -5.83 1.10 -2.75
C GLU A 30 -4.50 1.87 -2.67
N VAL A 31 -3.39 1.13 -2.70
CA VAL A 31 -2.05 1.70 -2.56
C VAL A 31 -1.17 1.17 -3.68
N GLU A 32 -0.47 2.08 -4.34
CA GLU A 32 0.60 1.76 -5.29
C GLU A 32 1.86 2.51 -4.86
N PHE A 33 2.99 1.82 -4.84
CA PHE A 33 4.28 2.42 -4.50
C PHE A 33 5.42 1.70 -5.21
N ILE A 34 6.56 2.38 -5.32
CA ILE A 34 7.77 1.85 -5.94
C ILE A 34 8.82 1.64 -4.86
N TRP A 35 9.43 0.45 -4.82
CA TRP A 35 10.57 0.12 -3.98
C TRP A 35 11.61 -0.65 -4.78
N ASN A 36 12.86 -0.17 -4.78
CA ASN A 36 13.96 -0.75 -5.56
C ASN A 36 13.61 -1.04 -7.03
N ASP A 37 13.00 -0.05 -7.70
CA ASP A 37 12.54 -0.12 -9.10
C ASP A 37 11.44 -1.16 -9.40
N ILE A 38 10.82 -1.73 -8.35
CA ILE A 38 9.67 -2.63 -8.46
C ILE A 38 8.41 -1.90 -7.99
N THR A 39 7.36 -1.95 -8.80
CA THR A 39 6.04 -1.44 -8.42
C THR A 39 5.29 -2.50 -7.63
N TYR A 40 4.75 -2.12 -6.48
CA TYR A 40 3.91 -2.96 -5.64
C TYR A 40 2.51 -2.37 -5.56
N THR A 41 1.50 -3.24 -5.50
CA THR A 41 0.10 -2.82 -5.37
C THR A 41 -0.55 -3.49 -4.16
N ILE A 42 -1.47 -2.77 -3.53
CA ILE A 42 -2.35 -3.28 -2.48
C ILE A 42 -3.80 -2.98 -2.88
N THR A 43 -4.60 -4.02 -3.05
CA THR A 43 -5.99 -3.95 -3.50
C THR A 43 -6.92 -4.75 -2.57
N HIS A 44 -8.24 -4.64 -2.76
CA HIS A 44 -9.23 -5.30 -1.89
C HIS A 44 -10.18 -6.29 -2.61
N PRO A 45 -9.67 -7.23 -3.43
CA PRO A 45 -10.51 -8.19 -4.13
C PRO A 45 -11.18 -9.16 -3.16
N GLU A 46 -12.45 -9.50 -3.46
CA GLU A 46 -13.22 -10.51 -2.72
C GLU A 46 -13.29 -10.28 -1.19
N GLY A 47 -13.16 -9.02 -0.76
CA GLY A 47 -13.20 -8.65 0.66
C GLY A 47 -11.92 -8.99 1.46
N LYS A 48 -10.84 -9.37 0.78
CA LYS A 48 -9.51 -9.59 1.36
C LYS A 48 -8.56 -8.47 0.96
N ILE A 49 -7.46 -8.31 1.69
CA ILE A 49 -6.37 -7.42 1.27
C ILE A 49 -5.40 -8.24 0.43
N ASN A 50 -5.17 -7.85 -0.82
CA ASN A 50 -4.19 -8.49 -1.69
C ASN A 50 -3.00 -7.55 -1.86
N ILE A 51 -1.79 -8.04 -1.65
CA ILE A 51 -0.54 -7.34 -1.96
C ILE A 51 0.31 -8.16 -2.92
N SER A 52 0.89 -7.53 -3.93
CA SER A 52 1.78 -8.17 -4.91
C SER A 52 2.75 -7.17 -5.55
N GLU A 53 3.75 -7.69 -6.25
CA GLU A 53 4.42 -6.97 -7.33
C GLU A 53 3.41 -6.76 -8.48
N ALA A 54 3.45 -5.59 -9.11
CA ALA A 54 2.55 -5.26 -10.20
C ALA A 54 2.80 -6.21 -11.40
N ASP A 55 1.72 -6.69 -12.00
CA ASP A 55 1.72 -7.62 -13.15
C ASP A 55 2.35 -9.02 -12.87
N GLU A 56 2.69 -9.34 -11.63
CA GLU A 56 3.33 -10.60 -11.22
C GLU A 56 2.44 -11.39 -10.23
N PRO A 57 1.40 -12.10 -10.72
CA PRO A 57 0.38 -12.73 -9.87
C PRO A 57 0.92 -13.84 -8.95
N GLU A 58 2.08 -14.44 -9.26
CA GLU A 58 2.75 -15.41 -8.39
C GLU A 58 3.27 -14.81 -7.08
N THR A 59 3.39 -13.49 -7.01
CA THR A 59 3.86 -12.76 -5.83
C THR A 59 2.72 -12.35 -4.91
N GLU A 60 1.47 -12.63 -5.29
CA GLU A 60 0.28 -12.28 -4.53
C GLU A 60 0.28 -12.92 -3.14
N LYS A 61 -0.06 -12.09 -2.15
CA LYS A 61 -0.39 -12.53 -0.81
C LYS A 61 -1.77 -12.01 -0.42
N TRP A 62 -2.67 -12.95 -0.19
CA TRP A 62 -4.03 -12.69 0.26
C TRP A 62 -4.07 -12.69 1.79
N CYS A 63 -4.39 -11.53 2.36
CA CYS A 63 -4.34 -11.26 3.79
C CYS A 63 -5.74 -10.90 4.32
N ASP A 64 -6.00 -11.27 5.58
CA ASP A 64 -7.22 -10.89 6.31
C ASP A 64 -7.02 -9.62 7.14
N THR A 65 -5.77 -9.26 7.45
CA THR A 65 -5.46 -8.10 8.30
C THR A 65 -4.31 -7.26 7.75
N ALA A 66 -4.31 -5.97 8.07
CA ALA A 66 -3.21 -5.08 7.72
C ALA A 66 -1.87 -5.50 8.35
N ASP A 67 -1.90 -6.16 9.51
CA ASP A 67 -0.69 -6.71 10.14
C ASP A 67 -0.04 -7.82 9.31
N GLU A 68 -0.83 -8.66 8.63
CA GLU A 68 -0.30 -9.68 7.72
C GLU A 68 0.32 -9.07 6.45
N VAL A 69 -0.26 -7.97 5.95
CA VAL A 69 0.26 -7.20 4.81
C VAL A 69 1.61 -6.57 5.17
N LEU A 70 1.74 -6.04 6.39
CA LEU A 70 2.97 -5.43 6.90
C LEU A 70 4.17 -6.39 6.97
N GLU A 71 3.93 -7.70 7.01
CA GLU A 71 4.98 -8.73 6.96
C GLU A 71 5.31 -9.19 5.53
N TYR A 72 4.71 -8.60 4.50
CA TYR A 72 5.09 -8.85 3.10
C TYR A 72 6.52 -8.34 2.83
N MET A 73 7.28 -9.10 2.03
CA MET A 73 8.64 -8.74 1.66
C MET A 73 8.63 -7.92 0.37
N VAL A 74 9.19 -6.72 0.41
CA VAL A 74 9.43 -5.86 -0.75
C VAL A 74 10.92 -5.88 -1.07
N GLY A 75 11.30 -6.74 -2.03
CA GLY A 75 12.70 -7.11 -2.23
C GLY A 75 13.29 -7.79 -0.99
N LYS A 76 14.19 -7.11 -0.26
CA LYS A 76 14.85 -7.65 0.95
C LYS A 76 14.30 -7.09 2.26
N ASP A 77 13.44 -6.08 2.18
CA ASP A 77 12.90 -5.37 3.33
C ASP A 77 11.46 -5.82 3.59
N ARG A 78 10.97 -5.66 4.82
CA ARG A 78 9.55 -5.88 5.10
C ARG A 78 8.78 -4.60 4.80
N LEU A 79 7.54 -4.72 4.35
CA LEU A 79 6.67 -3.57 4.07
C LEU A 79 6.60 -2.60 5.26
N ARG A 80 6.50 -3.13 6.48
CA ARG A 80 6.46 -2.32 7.70
C ARG A 80 7.67 -1.43 7.94
N ASP A 81 8.80 -1.76 7.35
CA ASP A 81 10.06 -1.04 7.52
C ASP A 81 10.23 0.04 6.43
N VAL A 82 9.32 0.12 5.45
CA VAL A 82 9.42 1.05 4.29
C VAL A 82 8.20 1.93 4.07
N ILE A 83 7.01 1.51 4.48
CA ILE A 83 5.74 2.12 4.02
C ILE A 83 5.41 3.46 4.72
N THR A 84 6.23 3.87 5.70
CA THR A 84 6.09 5.10 6.50
C THR A 84 7.39 5.88 6.54
#